data_AF-A0A7C4CMA5-F1
#
_entry.id   AF-A0A7C4CMA5-F1
#
_cell.length_a   1.000
_cell.length_b   1.000
_cell.length_c   1.000
_cell.angle_alpha   90.00
_cell.angle_beta   90.00
_cell.angle_gamma   90.00
#
_symmetry.space_group_name_H-M   'P 1'
#
loop_
_entity.id
_entity.type
_entity.pdbx_description
1 polymer ?
#
loop_
_entity_poly.entity_id
_entity_poly.type
_entity_poly.pdbx_seq_one_letter_code
_entity_poly.pdbx_strand_id
1 'polypeptide(L)'
;MKKKVLDFLKNSGLNLDCDEVLTLLIKGSSLTEAQAETLLVEYASQFNDGKHDTVSKASIRGVSKGAYARTKAQAINNIRQSIYTIMLLRYLGVLTDEGLARLME
;
A
#
# COMPACT_ATOMS: atom_id res chain seq x y z
N MET A 1 -11.73 -1.04 -3.94
CA MET A 1 -11.35 -2.01 -2.90
C MET A 1 -12.47 -2.99 -2.61
N LYS A 2 -12.15 -4.22 -2.21
CA LYS A 2 -13.12 -5.26 -1.82
C LYS A 2 -13.82 -4.89 -0.51
N LYS A 3 -15.14 -5.07 -0.47
CA LYS A 3 -15.98 -4.82 0.72
C LYS A 3 -15.42 -5.45 2.00
N LYS A 4 -14.98 -6.71 1.94
CA LYS A 4 -14.40 -7.43 3.09
C LYS A 4 -13.15 -6.74 3.69
N VAL A 5 -12.37 -6.05 2.86
CA VAL A 5 -11.21 -5.26 3.32
C VAL A 5 -11.69 -3.99 4.02
N LEU A 6 -12.66 -3.28 3.43
CA LEU A 6 -13.22 -2.07 4.04
C LEU A 6 -13.90 -2.35 5.39
N ASP A 7 -14.67 -3.43 5.47
CA ASP A 7 -15.30 -3.87 6.72
C ASP A 7 -14.25 -4.19 7.80
N PHE A 8 -13.15 -4.86 7.42
CA PHE A 8 -12.05 -5.14 8.33
C PHE A 8 -11.35 -3.86 8.81
N LEU A 9 -11.08 -2.91 7.92
CA LEU A 9 -10.48 -1.63 8.27
C LEU A 9 -11.34 -0.88 9.29
N LYS A 10 -12.64 -0.79 9.03
CA LYS A 10 -13.59 -0.13 9.91
C LYS A 10 -13.63 -0.78 11.30
N ASN A 11 -13.63 -2.11 11.36
CA ASN A 11 -13.59 -2.86 12.62
C ASN A 11 -12.27 -2.69 13.38
N SER A 12 -11.17 -2.42 12.67
CA SER A 12 -9.87 -2.06 13.24
C SER A 12 -9.77 -0.57 13.65
N GLY A 13 -10.87 0.20 13.59
CA GLY A 13 -10.86 1.63 13.92
C GLY A 13 -10.29 2.54 12.82
N LEU A 14 -10.04 2.01 11.62
CA LEU A 14 -9.54 2.77 10.47
C LEU A 14 -10.71 3.10 9.55
N ASN A 15 -11.08 4.39 9.50
CA ASN A 15 -12.06 4.87 8.53
C ASN A 15 -11.31 5.36 7.28
N LEU A 16 -11.43 4.60 6.19
CA LEU A 16 -10.83 4.94 4.91
C LEU A 16 -11.92 5.44 3.97
N ASP A 17 -11.88 6.73 3.64
CA ASP A 17 -12.70 7.26 2.56
C ASP A 17 -12.11 6.82 1.22
N CYS A 18 -12.88 6.03 0.48
CA CYS A 18 -12.53 5.62 -0.87
C CYS A 18 -12.84 6.74 -1.87
N ASP A 19 -12.19 7.87 -1.69
CA ASP A 19 -12.39 9.09 -2.47
C ASP A 19 -11.55 9.11 -3.76
N GLU A 20 -11.70 10.20 -4.52
CA GLU A 20 -10.93 10.41 -5.75
C GLU A 20 -9.44 10.59 -5.47
N VAL A 21 -9.08 11.15 -4.31
CA VAL A 21 -7.69 11.36 -3.90
C VAL A 21 -6.98 10.01 -3.71
N LEU A 22 -7.57 9.08 -2.96
CA LEU A 22 -7.03 7.73 -2.79
C LEU A 22 -6.87 7.03 -4.14
N THR A 23 -7.87 7.17 -5.02
CA THR A 23 -7.84 6.58 -6.36
C THR A 23 -6.69 7.15 -7.20
N LEU A 24 -6.50 8.48 -7.17
CA LEU A 24 -5.42 9.16 -7.86
C LEU A 24 -4.05 8.73 -7.33
N LEU A 25 -3.89 8.67 -6.00
CA LEU A 25 -2.64 8.26 -5.36
C LEU A 25 -2.26 6.81 -5.69
N ILE A 26 -3.23 5.89 -5.69
CA ILE A 26 -2.98 4.50 -6.10
C ILE A 26 -2.53 4.46 -7.57
N LYS A 27 -3.26 5.15 -8.47
CA LYS A 27 -2.95 5.18 -9.91
C LYS A 27 -1.60 5.82 -10.24
N GLY A 28 -1.19 6.85 -9.51
CA GLY A 28 0.10 7.53 -9.70
C GLY A 28 1.29 6.84 -9.03
N SER A 29 1.03 5.83 -8.19
CA SER A 29 2.08 5.11 -7.47
C SER A 29 2.59 3.88 -8.23
N SER A 30 3.66 3.27 -7.71
CA SER A 30 4.15 1.95 -8.15
C SER A 30 3.35 0.78 -7.56
N LEU A 31 2.24 1.05 -6.86
CA LEU A 31 1.41 0.03 -6.21
C LEU A 31 0.15 -0.28 -7.03
N THR A 32 -0.13 -1.57 -7.20
CA THR A 32 -1.45 -2.00 -7.67
C THR A 32 -2.49 -1.88 -6.56
N GLU A 33 -3.78 -1.82 -6.91
CA GLU A 33 -4.86 -1.83 -5.91
C GLU A 33 -4.76 -3.04 -4.98
N ALA A 34 -4.41 -4.22 -5.51
CA ALA A 34 -4.25 -5.42 -4.70
C ALA A 34 -3.10 -5.32 -3.69
N GLN A 35 -2.01 -4.62 -4.04
CA GLN A 35 -0.89 -4.33 -3.15
C GLN A 35 -1.27 -3.31 -2.09
N ALA A 36 -1.94 -2.22 -2.47
CA ALA A 36 -2.45 -1.22 -1.53
C ALA A 36 -3.39 -1.84 -0.49
N GLU A 37 -4.35 -2.66 -0.92
CA GLU A 37 -5.24 -3.40 -0.01
C GLU A 37 -4.48 -4.34 0.92
N THR A 38 -3.40 -4.97 0.43
CA THR A 38 -2.57 -5.87 1.26
C THR A 38 -1.81 -5.09 2.33
N LEU A 39 -1.29 -3.91 2.01
CA LEU A 39 -0.64 -3.03 2.98
C LEU A 39 -1.62 -2.53 4.03
N LEU A 40 -2.84 -2.15 3.63
CA LEU A 40 -3.90 -1.74 4.55
C LEU A 40 -4.29 -2.86 5.51
N VAL A 41 -4.42 -4.09 5.02
CA VAL A 41 -4.67 -5.26 5.89
C VAL A 41 -3.50 -5.50 6.85
N GLU A 42 -2.25 -5.40 6.40
CA GLU A 42 -1.07 -5.51 7.27
C GLU A 42 -1.05 -4.43 8.36
N TYR A 43 -1.41 -3.19 8.02
CA TYR A 43 -1.47 -2.07 8.96
C TYR A 43 -2.61 -2.27 9.98
N ALA A 44 -3.83 -2.51 9.50
CA ALA A 44 -5.01 -2.72 10.33
C ALA A 44 -4.90 -3.92 11.28
N SER A 45 -4.13 -4.94 10.89
CA SER A 45 -3.85 -6.11 11.74
C SER A 45 -3.04 -5.78 12.99
N GLN A 46 -2.35 -4.64 13.03
CA GLN A 46 -1.52 -4.23 14.19
C GLN A 46 -2.36 -3.69 15.35
N PHE A 47 -3.58 -3.24 15.08
CA PHE A 47 -4.49 -2.63 16.06
C PHE A 47 -5.46 -3.63 16.70
N ASN A 48 -5.42 -4.90 16.28
CA ASN A 48 -6.26 -5.93 16.87
C ASN A 48 -5.48 -6.68 17.97
N ASP A 49 -6.09 -6.84 19.14
CA ASP A 49 -5.51 -7.55 20.30
C ASP A 49 -5.19 -9.04 20.01
N GLY A 50 -5.72 -9.59 18.91
CA GLY A 50 -5.29 -10.86 18.33
C GLY A 50 -4.35 -10.65 17.15
N LYS A 51 -3.13 -11.21 17.21
CA LYS A 51 -2.23 -11.28 16.05
C LYS A 51 -2.93 -12.04 14.92
N HIS A 52 -3.44 -11.32 13.92
CA HIS A 52 -3.89 -11.96 12.68
C HIS A 52 -2.70 -12.66 12.03
N ASP A 53 -2.78 -13.98 11.92
CA ASP A 53 -1.78 -14.75 11.21
C ASP A 53 -1.92 -14.55 9.69
N THR A 54 -0.93 -14.99 8.92
CA THR A 54 -0.94 -14.79 7.45
C THR A 54 -2.17 -15.43 6.79
N VAL A 55 -2.72 -16.51 7.37
CA VAL A 55 -3.92 -17.18 6.83
C VAL A 55 -5.15 -16.29 7.00
N SER A 56 -5.35 -15.73 8.19
CA SER A 56 -6.45 -14.82 8.49
C SER A 56 -6.41 -13.58 7.59
N LYS A 57 -5.23 -12.96 7.43
CA LYS A 57 -5.03 -11.82 6.53
C LYS A 57 -5.31 -12.16 5.06
N ALA A 58 -4.86 -13.33 4.60
CA ALA A 58 -5.14 -13.82 3.26
C ALA A 58 -6.66 -14.04 3.04
N SER A 59 -7.35 -14.57 4.04
CA SER A 59 -8.81 -14.73 4.02
C SER A 59 -9.54 -13.38 3.94
N ILE A 60 -9.10 -12.35 4.66
CA ILE A 60 -9.64 -10.98 4.56
C ILE A 60 -9.51 -10.44 3.13
N ARG A 61 -8.35 -10.65 2.49
CA ARG A 61 -8.12 -10.32 1.08
C ARG A 61 -8.89 -11.20 0.09
N GLY A 62 -9.43 -12.34 0.55
CA GLY A 62 -10.09 -13.34 -0.30
C GLY A 62 -9.13 -13.98 -1.29
N VAL A 63 -7.90 -14.30 -0.86
CA VAL A 63 -6.87 -14.96 -1.67
C VAL A 63 -6.19 -16.07 -0.87
N SER A 64 -5.41 -16.92 -1.53
CA SER A 64 -4.62 -17.95 -0.84
C SER A 64 -3.48 -17.33 -0.02
N LYS A 65 -2.99 -18.05 1.00
CA LYS A 65 -1.82 -17.66 1.80
C LYS A 65 -0.60 -17.32 0.92
N GLY A 66 -0.34 -18.13 -0.10
CA GLY A 66 0.78 -17.93 -1.03
C GLY A 66 0.60 -16.70 -1.92
N ALA A 67 -0.62 -16.46 -2.42
CA ALA A 67 -0.92 -15.26 -3.20
C ALA A 67 -0.74 -13.99 -2.33
N TYR A 68 -1.28 -14.00 -1.11
CA TYR A 68 -1.13 -12.90 -0.16
C TYR A 68 0.34 -12.60 0.14
N ALA A 69 1.14 -13.62 0.45
CA ALA A 69 2.57 -13.46 0.74
C ALA A 69 3.35 -12.87 -0.45
N ARG A 70 3.07 -13.33 -1.68
CA ARG A 70 3.67 -12.78 -2.89
C ARG A 70 3.27 -11.32 -3.12
N THR A 71 1.99 -10.99 -3.00
CA THR A 71 1.50 -9.61 -3.16
C THR A 71 2.13 -8.68 -2.13
N LYS A 72 2.26 -9.12 -0.87
CA LYS A 72 2.97 -8.37 0.18
C LYS A 72 4.43 -8.14 -0.19
N ALA A 73 5.15 -9.18 -0.61
CA ALA A 73 6.56 -9.06 -1.00
C ALA A 73 6.75 -8.11 -2.19
N GLN A 74 5.87 -8.18 -3.19
CA GLN A 74 5.89 -7.27 -4.34
C GLN A 74 5.61 -5.82 -3.93
N ALA A 75 4.62 -5.58 -3.05
CA ALA A 75 4.32 -4.24 -2.54
C ALA A 75 5.54 -3.63 -1.84
N ILE A 76 6.20 -4.39 -0.95
CA ILE A 76 7.41 -3.95 -0.24
C ILE A 76 8.57 -3.69 -1.21
N ASN A 77 8.76 -4.53 -2.23
CA ASN A 77 9.80 -4.30 -3.23
C ASN A 77 9.55 -3.02 -4.03
N ASN A 78 8.30 -2.76 -4.43
CA ASN A 78 7.93 -1.56 -5.18
C ASN A 78 8.16 -0.29 -4.34
N ILE A 79 7.74 -0.30 -3.06
CA ILE A 79 8.02 0.80 -2.12
C ILE A 79 9.53 1.04 -1.99
N ARG A 80 10.29 -0.03 -1.75
CA ARG A 80 11.74 0.04 -1.60
C ARG A 80 12.39 0.65 -2.85
N GLN A 81 12.06 0.13 -4.03
CA GLN A 81 12.58 0.65 -5.29
C GLN A 81 12.22 2.12 -5.49
N SER A 82 10.96 2.51 -5.27
CA SER A 82 10.53 3.92 -5.38
C SER A 82 11.31 4.84 -4.45
N ILE A 83 11.56 4.45 -3.20
CA ILE A 83 12.38 5.22 -2.25
C ILE A 83 13.82 5.34 -2.77
N TYR A 84 14.45 4.23 -3.18
CA TYR A 84 15.81 4.26 -3.71
C TYR A 84 15.91 5.08 -5.00
N THR A 85 14.89 5.08 -5.86
CA THR A 85 14.84 5.90 -7.07
C THR A 85 14.84 7.39 -6.71
N ILE A 86 13.98 7.82 -5.77
CA ILE A 86 13.96 9.22 -5.32
C ILE A 86 15.31 9.62 -4.72
N MET A 87 15.87 8.77 -3.85
CA MET A 87 17.18 9.00 -3.24
C MET A 87 18.31 9.07 -4.29
N LEU A 88 18.30 8.18 -5.28
CA LEU A 88 19.27 8.16 -6.37
C LEU A 88 19.19 9.44 -7.20
N LEU A 89 17.98 9.88 -7.58
CA LEU A 89 17.80 11.11 -8.35
C LEU A 89 18.27 12.35 -7.58
N ARG A 90 18.04 12.40 -6.26
CA ARG A 90 18.58 13.46 -5.40
C ARG A 90 20.10 13.41 -5.32
N TYR A 91 20.66 12.22 -5.13
CA TYR A 91 22.11 12.00 -5.05
C TYR A 91 22.84 12.40 -6.34
N LEU A 92 22.24 12.13 -7.50
CA LEU A 92 22.78 12.52 -8.81
C LEU A 92 22.57 14.00 -9.16
N GLY A 93 21.85 14.77 -8.32
CA GLY A 93 21.51 16.17 -8.60
C GLY A 93 20.44 16.37 -9.68
N VAL A 94 19.74 15.31 -10.10
CA VAL A 94 18.66 15.38 -11.10
C VAL A 94 17.36 15.90 -10.47
N LEU A 95 17.07 15.49 -9.23
CA LEU A 95 15.90 15.94 -8.48
C LEU A 95 16.29 17.09 -7.54
N THR A 96 16.13 18.33 -8.03
CA THR A 96 16.20 19.55 -7.20
C THR A 96 14.82 19.91 -6.65
N ASP A 97 14.75 20.90 -5.75
CA ASP A 97 13.48 21.34 -5.17
C ASP A 97 12.59 21.98 -6.25
N GLU A 98 13.18 22.72 -7.20
CA GLU A 98 12.49 23.23 -8.40
C GLU A 98 12.12 22.10 -9.37
N GLY A 99 12.98 21.09 -9.50
CA GLY A 99 12.74 19.91 -10.34
C GLY A 99 11.56 19.07 -9.85
N LEU A 100 11.36 18.98 -8.53
CA LEU A 100 10.23 18.28 -7.93
C LEU A 100 8.90 18.94 -8.28
N ALA A 101 8.83 20.28 -8.23
CA ALA A 101 7.61 21.02 -8.59
C ALA A 101 7.20 20.75 -10.04
N ARG A 102 8.16 20.74 -10.98
CA ARG A 102 7.91 20.48 -12.41
C ARG A 102 7.44 19.05 -12.72
N LEU A 103 7.79 18.06 -11.90
CA LEU A 103 7.34 16.68 -12.09
C LEU A 103 5.88 16.46 -11.68
N MET A 104 5.30 17.41 -10.95
CA MET A 104 3.94 17.35 -10.42
C MET A 104 2.94 18.20 -11.21
N GLU A 105 3.40 18.96 -12.21
CA GLU A 105 2.60 19.69 -13.21
C GLU A 105 2.26 18.80 -14.40
#